data_AF-A0A0R3L8K9-F1
#
_entry.id   AF-A0A0R3L8K9-F1
#
_cell.length_a   1.000
_cell.length_b   1.000
_cell.length_c   1.000
_cell.angle_alpha   90.00
_cell.angle_beta   90.00
_cell.angle_gamma   90.00
#
_symmetry.space_group_name_H-M   'P 1'
#
loop_
_entity.id
_entity.type
_entity.pdbx_description
1 polymer ?
#
loop_
_entity_poly.entity_id
_entity_poly.type
_entity_poly.pdbx_seq_one_letter_code
_entity_poly.pdbx_strand_id
1 'polypeptide(L)' 'MKSEFFSMFGIPPTECEIEARKDELGVPRLWFRSTGNPLVGLDLTGATQLQHLLTDAGEANQANEIGQHIAKAQHLR' A
#
# COMPACT_ATOMS: atom_id res chain seq x y z
N MET A 1 2.12 7.52 -6.56
CA MET A 1 3.32 6.63 -6.70
C MET A 1 3.09 5.53 -7.75
N LYS A 2 4.16 5.01 -8.38
CA LYS A 2 4.12 3.88 -9.33
C LYS A 2 5.28 2.90 -9.05
N SER A 3 5.01 1.61 -9.16
CA SER A 3 5.99 0.51 -9.09
C SER A 3 5.46 -0.71 -9.84
N GLU A 4 6.33 -1.52 -10.45
CA GLU A 4 5.93 -2.78 -11.10
C GLU A 4 5.61 -3.89 -10.08
N PHE A 5 6.19 -3.82 -8.88
CA PHE A 5 5.95 -4.78 -7.79
C PHE A 5 4.52 -4.72 -7.25
N PHE A 6 3.78 -3.64 -7.55
CA PHE A 6 2.38 -3.48 -7.16
C PHE A 6 1.47 -4.54 -7.77
N SER A 7 1.81 -4.97 -8.99
CA SER A 7 1.08 -6.02 -9.69
C SER A 7 1.05 -7.35 -8.94
N MET A 8 2.08 -7.65 -8.13
CA MET A 8 2.14 -8.87 -7.29
C MET A 8 1.08 -8.88 -6.18
N PHE A 9 0.57 -7.70 -5.81
CA PHE A 9 -0.47 -7.51 -4.80
C PHE A 9 -1.82 -7.14 -5.41
N GLY A 10 -1.97 -7.29 -6.73
CA GLY A 10 -3.19 -6.92 -7.46
C GLY A 10 -3.37 -5.40 -7.63
N ILE A 11 -2.38 -4.59 -7.27
CA ILE A 11 -2.40 -3.14 -7.43
C ILE A 11 -1.91 -2.82 -8.86
N PRO A 12 -2.63 -2.00 -9.65
CA PRO A 12 -2.20 -1.62 -10.97
C PRO A 12 -0.81 -0.94 -10.93
N PRO A 13 0.12 -1.24 -11.86
CA PRO A 13 1.42 -0.59 -11.97
C PRO A 13 1.29 0.82 -12.60
N THR A 14 0.36 1.62 -12.07
CA THR A 14 0.07 2.99 -12.48
C THR A 14 0.23 3.93 -11.30
N GLU A 15 0.07 5.23 -11.54
CA GLU A 15 0.02 6.18 -10.44
C GLU A 15 -1.18 5.88 -9.52
N CYS A 16 -0.88 5.66 -8.25
CA CYS A 16 -1.86 5.42 -7.20
C CYS A 16 -1.72 6.44 -6.06
N GLU A 17 -2.86 6.81 -5.49
CA GLU A 17 -2.97 7.43 -4.17
C GLU A 17 -3.12 6.34 -3.10
N ILE A 18 -2.56 6.57 -1.91
CA ILE A 18 -2.66 5.65 -0.78
C ILE A 18 -3.43 6.27 0.38
N GLU A 19 -4.40 5.52 0.88
CA GLU A 19 -5.19 5.89 2.04
C GLU A 19 -5.09 4.82 3.13
N ALA A 20 -4.68 5.21 4.33
CA ALA A 20 -4.74 4.35 5.52
C ALA A 20 -6.12 4.51 6.18
N ARG A 21 -6.92 3.44 6.19
CA ARG A 21 -8.24 3.41 6.85
C ARG A 21 -8.60 1.98 7.29
N LYS A 22 -9.57 1.85 8.18
CA LYS A 22 -10.11 0.55 8.60
C LYS A 22 -11.07 -0.01 7.54
N ASP A 23 -11.17 -1.32 7.45
CA ASP A 23 -12.24 -2.01 6.72
C ASP A 23 -13.53 -2.10 7.55
N GLU A 24 -14.55 -2.77 7.00
CA GLU A 24 -15.86 -2.94 7.63
C GLU A 24 -15.81 -3.73 8.95
N LEU A 25 -14.73 -4.51 9.17
CA LEU A 25 -14.49 -5.28 10.39
C LEU A 25 -13.58 -4.52 11.38
N GLY A 26 -13.23 -3.26 11.08
CA GLY A 26 -12.35 -2.44 11.90
C GLY A 26 -10.86 -2.77 11.75
N VAL A 27 -10.48 -3.62 10.79
CA VAL A 27 -9.09 -4.03 10.58
C VAL A 27 -8.36 -2.95 9.76
N PRO A 28 -7.20 -2.45 10.21
CA PRO A 28 -6.46 -1.43 9.49
C PRO A 28 -5.91 -1.97 8.16
N ARG A 29 -6.08 -1.19 7.09
CA ARG A 29 -5.61 -1.51 5.73
C ARG A 29 -5.04 -0.28 5.03
N LEU A 30 -4.22 -0.53 4.02
CA LEU A 30 -3.83 0.46 3.02
C LEU A 30 -4.68 0.27 1.77
N TRP A 31 -5.29 1.36 1.30
CA TRP A 31 -6.12 1.37 0.12
C TRP A 31 -5.45 2.13 -1.00
N PHE A 32 -5.30 1.46 -2.14
CA PHE A 32 -4.63 1.97 -3.33
C PHE A 32 -5.68 2.36 -4.36
N ARG A 33 -5.78 3.65 -4.65
CA ARG A 33 -6.73 4.22 -5.61
C ARG A 33 -5.99 4.71 -6.84
N SER A 34 -6.43 4.27 -8.02
CA SER A 34 -5.97 4.80 -9.30
C SER A 34 -7.15 5.01 -10.25
N THR A 35 -7.05 6.04 -11.08
CA THR A 35 -8.14 6.42 -12.00
C THR A 35 -8.43 5.30 -12.99
N GLY A 36 -9.70 4.91 -13.09
CA GLY A 36 -10.15 3.86 -14.02
C GLY A 36 -9.85 2.43 -13.57
N ASN A 37 -9.31 2.22 -12.37
CA ASN A 37 -9.04 0.89 -11.83
C ASN A 37 -9.86 0.61 -10.55
N PRO A 38 -10.12 -0.67 -10.23
CA PRO A 38 -10.72 -1.04 -8.96
C PRO A 38 -9.88 -0.58 -7.77
N LEU A 39 -10.56 -0.23 -6.67
CA LEU A 39 -9.91 0.06 -5.41
C LEU A 39 -9.33 -1.24 -4.83
N VAL A 40 -8.04 -1.23 -4.49
CA VAL A 40 -7.35 -2.40 -3.92
C VAL A 40 -7.01 -2.14 -2.46
N GLY A 41 -7.38 -3.07 -1.59
CA GLY A 41 -7.11 -2.99 -0.15
C GLY A 41 -6.12 -4.04 0.30
N LEU A 42 -5.01 -3.62 0.90
CA LEU A 42 -3.97 -4.48 1.43
C LEU A 42 -3.98 -4.41 2.96
N ASP A 43 -4.00 -5.55 3.64
CA ASP A 43 -3.78 -5.57 5.10
C ASP A 43 -2.34 -5.17 5.44
N LEU A 44 -2.08 -4.94 6.72
CA LEU A 44 -0.75 -4.49 7.16
C LEU A 44 0.34 -5.54 6.92
N THR A 45 0.00 -6.83 6.92
CA THR A 45 0.97 -7.89 6.62
C THR A 45 1.40 -7.84 5.17
N GLY A 46 0.45 -7.76 4.23
CA GLY A 46 0.73 -7.58 2.82
C GLY A 46 1.44 -6.27 2.53
N ALA A 47 1.07 -5.18 3.22
CA ALA A 47 1.72 -3.88 3.06
C ALA A 47 3.18 -3.91 3.51
N THR A 48 3.49 -4.60 4.61
CA THR A 48 4.88 -4.81 5.06
C THR A 48 5.67 -5.66 4.06
N GLN A 49 5.06 -6.71 3.48
CA GLN A 49 5.72 -7.49 2.43
C GLN A 49 6.04 -6.64 1.20
N LEU A 50 5.08 -5.81 0.76
CA LEU A 50 5.30 -4.86 -0.32
C LEU A 50 6.43 -3.88 0.01
N GLN A 51 6.45 -3.32 1.23
CA GLN A 51 7.52 -2.42 1.69
C GLN A 51 8.91 -3.07 1.58
N HIS A 52 9.05 -4.32 2.03
CA HIS A 52 10.32 -5.04 1.94
C HIS A 52 10.73 -5.28 0.49
N LEU A 53 9.80 -5.72 -0.37
CA LEU A 53 10.11 -5.92 -1.79
C LEU A 53 10.59 -4.64 -2.47
N LEU A 54 9.95 -3.50 -2.20
CA LEU A 54 10.39 -2.20 -2.71
C LEU A 54 11.77 -1.82 -2.19
N THR A 55 12.06 -2.13 -0.92
CA THR A 55 13.37 -1.89 -0.31
C THR A 55 14.45 -2.72 -1.00
N ASP A 56 14.21 -4.02 -1.19
CA ASP A 56 15.13 -4.95 -1.84
C ASP A 56 15.36 -4.60 -3.32
N ALA A 57 14.36 -4.02 -3.98
CA ALA A 57 14.44 -3.53 -5.35
C ALA A 57 15.14 -2.16 -5.48
N GLY A 58 15.51 -1.51 -4.38
CA GLY A 58 16.10 -0.17 -4.38
C GLY A 58 15.10 0.97 -4.60
N GLU A 59 13.80 0.71 -4.56
CA GLU A 59 12.71 1.71 -4.63
C GLU A 59 12.48 2.37 -3.25
N ALA A 60 13.56 2.95 -2.69
CA ALA A 60 13.59 3.43 -1.31
C ALA A 60 12.54 4.53 -1.01
N ASN A 61 12.23 5.39 -1.98
CA ASN A 61 11.21 6.43 -1.81
C ASN A 61 9.81 5.82 -1.64
N GLN A 62 9.46 4.87 -2.50
CA GLN A 62 8.19 4.14 -2.45
C GLN A 62 8.11 3.30 -1.17
N ALA A 63 9.19 2.59 -0.82
CA ALA A 63 9.25 1.82 0.42
C ALA A 63 9.03 2.70 1.67
N ASN A 64 9.64 3.89 1.70
CA ASN A 64 9.45 4.84 2.80
C ASN A 64 8.00 5.37 2.85
N GLU A 65 7.40 5.71 1.71
CA GLU A 65 6.01 6.15 1.63
C GLU A 65 5.05 5.05 2.14
N ILE A 66 5.22 3.78 1.70
CA ILE A 66 4.46 2.64 2.23
C ILE A 66 4.64 2.53 3.75
N GLY A 67 5.87 2.64 4.26
CA GLY A 67 6.16 2.58 5.69
C GLY A 67 5.42 3.65 6.50
N GLN A 68 5.36 4.88 6.00
CA GLN A 68 4.60 5.97 6.64
C GLN A 68 3.11 5.66 6.68
N HIS A 69 2.55 5.09 5.62
CA HIS A 69 1.15 4.70 5.57
C HIS A 69 0.84 3.52 6.50
N ILE A 70 1.73 2.53 6.61
CA ILE A 70 1.61 1.44 7.59
C ILE A 70 1.57 2.01 9.02
N ALA A 71 2.52 2.88 9.36
CA ALA A 71 2.56 3.51 10.68
C ALA A 71 1.28 4.30 10.97
N LYS A 72 0.76 5.05 9.99
CA LYS A 72 -0.54 5.76 10.11
C LYS A 72 -1.68 4.78 10.36
N ALA A 73 -1.72 3.67 9.63
CA ALA A 73 -2.78 2.66 9.75
C ALA A 73 -2.77 1.96 11.11
N GLN A 74 -1.60 1.68 11.68
CA GLN A 74 -1.45 1.09 13.03
C GLN A 74 -2.01 1.97 14.15
N HIS A 75 -2.05 3.29 13.95
CA HIS A 75 -2.53 4.26 14.94
C HIS A 75 -3.99 4.68 14.71
N LEU A 76 -4.71 4.04 13.79
CA LEU A 76 -6.14 4.30 13.57
C LEU A 76 -6.94 3.85 14.81
N ARG A 77 -7.42 4.81 15.60
CA ARG A 77 -8.28 4.56 16.76
C ARG A 77 -9.65 4.07 16.35
#